data_AF-A0A3R9Z5S1-F1
#
_entry.id   AF-A0A3R9Z5S1-F1
#
_cell.length_a   1.000
_cell.length_b   1.000
_cell.length_c   1.000
_cell.angle_alpha   90.00
_cell.angle_beta   90.00
_cell.angle_gamma   90.00
#
_symmetry.space_group_name_H-M   'P 1'
#
loop_
_entity.id
_entity.type
_entity.pdbx_description
1 polymer ?
#
loop_
_entity_poly.entity_id
_entity_poly.type
_entity_poly.pdbx_seq_one_letter_code
_entity_poly.pdbx_strand_id
1 'polypeptide(L)'
;MKRQIHVVMACTDYEGDRPLRGFAEAGAAAAFKDKLETYSARRPPAPAECVDTPENDAEHEAWWKKLERWRERHPAGKDHSDHNHFEVIGLPYTP
;
A
#
# COMPACT_ATOMS: atom_id res chain seq x y z
N MET A 1 -4.34 24.41 23.18
CA MET A 1 -3.81 23.77 21.96
C MET A 1 -4.92 22.99 21.30
N LYS A 2 -5.21 23.23 20.01
CA LYS A 2 -6.08 22.33 19.25
C LYS A 2 -5.35 20.99 19.13
N ARG A 3 -6.02 19.89 19.51
CA ARG A 3 -5.45 18.54 19.30
C ARG A 3 -5.59 18.20 17.82
N GLN A 4 -4.63 17.49 17.26
CA GLN A 4 -4.62 17.08 15.86
C GLN A 4 -4.45 15.56 15.79
N ILE A 5 -5.24 14.92 14.92
CA ILE A 5 -5.04 13.51 14.55
C ILE A 5 -4.36 13.50 13.18
N HIS A 6 -3.37 12.63 13.03
CA HIS A 6 -2.65 12.42 11.78
C HIS A 6 -3.16 11.13 11.15
N VAL A 7 -3.83 11.22 10.01
CA VAL A 7 -4.40 10.06 9.32
C VAL A 7 -3.50 9.69 8.16
N VAL A 8 -3.11 8.42 8.10
CA VAL A 8 -2.45 7.86 6.92
C VAL A 8 -3.53 7.44 5.92
N MET A 9 -3.46 7.98 4.72
CA MET A 9 -4.34 7.70 3.60
C MET A 9 -3.63 6.76 2.63
N ALA A 10 -4.38 5.82 2.05
CA ALA A 10 -3.98 5.12 0.85
C ALA A 10 -4.62 5.85 -0.33
N CYS A 11 -3.79 6.34 -1.24
CA CYS A 11 -4.22 7.17 -2.34
C CYS A 11 -4.15 6.39 -3.64
N THR A 12 -5.10 6.66 -4.54
CA THR A 12 -5.06 6.09 -5.88
C THR A 12 -5.27 7.18 -6.91
N ASP A 13 -4.73 6.99 -8.11
CA ASP A 13 -4.85 7.99 -9.18
C ASP A 13 -6.27 8.02 -9.81
N TYR A 14 -7.05 6.95 -9.62
CA TYR A 14 -8.32 6.74 -10.33
C TYR A 14 -9.53 6.46 -9.42
N GLU A 15 -9.30 5.94 -8.22
CA GLU A 15 -10.30 5.66 -7.20
C GLU A 15 -10.21 6.69 -6.06
N GLY A 16 -11.24 6.76 -5.22
CA GLY A 16 -11.21 7.64 -4.06
C GLY A 16 -10.22 7.17 -3.00
N ASP A 17 -9.50 8.12 -2.41
CA ASP A 17 -8.57 7.88 -1.30
C ASP A 17 -9.27 7.24 -0.09
N ARG A 18 -8.57 6.32 0.57
CA ARG A 18 -9.11 5.59 1.72
C ARG A 18 -8.29 5.83 2.99
N PRO A 19 -8.92 6.17 4.12
CA PRO A 19 -8.22 6.28 5.39
C PRO A 19 -7.79 4.90 5.89
N LEU A 20 -6.52 4.76 6.25
CA LEU A 20 -5.97 3.51 6.79
C LEU A 20 -5.98 3.50 8.32
N ARG A 21 -5.36 4.53 8.92
CA ARG A 21 -5.13 4.58 10.37
C ARG A 21 -4.86 6.01 10.85
N GLY A 22 -5.45 6.36 11.99
CA GLY A 22 -5.18 7.60 12.71
C GLY A 22 -4.10 7.45 13.78
N PHE A 23 -3.30 8.49 13.98
CA PHE A 23 -2.22 8.57 14.96
C PHE A 23 -2.30 9.89 15.73
N ALA A 24 -1.98 9.85 17.03
CA ALA A 24 -1.87 11.07 17.84
C ALA A 24 -0.61 11.88 17.47
N GLU A 25 0.49 11.19 17.16
CA GLU A 25 1.79 11.81 16.87
C GLU A 25 2.09 11.78 15.37
N ALA A 26 2.58 12.91 14.85
CA ALA A 26 2.97 13.04 13.44
C ALA A 26 4.08 12.06 13.06
N GLY A 27 5.07 11.86 13.93
CA GLY A 27 6.19 10.94 13.69
C GLY A 27 5.74 9.48 13.55
N ALA A 28 4.73 9.06 14.31
CA ALA A 28 4.19 7.71 14.20
C ALA A 28 3.44 7.50 12.87
N ALA A 29 2.70 8.50 12.40
CA ALA A 29 2.06 8.47 11.09
C ALA A 29 3.09 8.43 9.95
N ALA A 30 4.14 9.25 10.03
CA ALA A 30 5.22 9.27 9.04
C ALA A 30 5.96 7.92 8.99
N ALA A 31 6.32 7.35 10.15
CA ALA A 31 6.97 6.04 10.21
C ALA A 31 6.08 4.93 9.64
N PHE A 32 4.75 5.01 9.83
CA PHE A 32 3.83 4.06 9.21
C PHE A 32 3.78 4.24 7.69
N LYS A 33 3.69 5.48 7.18
CA LYS A 33 3.78 5.79 5.75
C LYS A 33 5.06 5.23 5.13
N ASP A 34 6.22 5.51 5.71
CA ASP A 34 7.51 5.05 5.20
C ASP A 34 7.61 3.52 5.15
N LYS A 35 7.03 2.84 6.16
CA LYS A 35 6.93 1.37 6.18
C LYS A 35 6.10 0.85 5.00
N LEU A 36 4.99 1.51 4.67
CA LEU A 36 4.15 1.14 3.53
C LEU A 36 4.90 1.34 2.22
N GLU A 37 5.51 2.50 2.01
CA GLU A 37 6.28 2.81 0.80
C GLU A 37 7.46 1.85 0.62
N THR A 38 8.20 1.56 1.70
CA THR A 38 9.29 0.59 1.69
C THR A 38 8.79 -0.82 1.36
N TYR A 39 7.56 -1.18 1.76
CA TYR A 39 6.95 -2.45 1.42
C TYR A 39 6.50 -2.49 -0.06
N SER A 40 5.87 -1.42 -0.54
CA SER A 40 5.45 -1.23 -1.95
C SER A 40 6.62 -1.29 -2.93
N ALA A 41 7.76 -0.70 -2.58
CA ALA A 41 8.98 -0.76 -3.39
C ALA A 41 9.54 -2.19 -3.58
N ARG A 42 9.09 -3.16 -2.78
CA ARG A 42 9.51 -4.58 -2.85
C ARG A 42 8.47 -5.48 -3.52
N ARG A 43 7.49 -4.89 -4.22
CA ARG A 43 6.50 -5.66 -5.00
C ARG A 43 7.22 -6.59 -5.99
N PRO A 44 6.81 -7.87 -6.10
CA PRO A 44 7.36 -8.77 -7.10
C PRO A 44 7.17 -8.21 -8.51
N PRO A 45 8.24 -8.11 -9.33
CA PRO A 45 8.13 -7.60 -10.68
C PRO A 45 7.28 -8.53 -11.54
N ALA A 46 6.43 -7.97 -12.39
CA ALA A 46 5.68 -8.74 -13.36
C ALA A 46 6.63 -9.39 -14.39
N PRO A 47 6.25 -10.54 -14.98
CA PRO A 47 6.95 -11.09 -16.13
C PRO A 47 7.05 -10.05 -17.26
N ALA A 48 8.14 -10.07 -18.00
CA ALA A 48 8.43 -9.07 -19.02
C ALA A 48 7.56 -9.23 -20.28
N GLU A 49 7.15 -10.46 -20.57
CA GLU A 49 6.40 -10.81 -21.77
C GLU A 49 5.07 -11.48 -21.42
N CYS A 50 4.14 -11.42 -22.36
CA CYS A 50 2.88 -12.14 -22.30
C CYS A 50 2.71 -12.87 -23.63
N VAL A 51 3.29 -14.07 -23.70
CA VAL A 51 3.31 -14.92 -24.90
C VAL A 51 2.56 -16.19 -24.59
N ASP A 52 1.72 -16.64 -25.52
CA ASP A 52 0.97 -17.89 -25.40
C ASP A 52 1.91 -19.10 -25.60
N THR A 53 2.67 -19.41 -24.55
CA THR A 53 3.57 -20.56 -24.46
C THR A 53 3.49 -21.18 -23.07
N PRO A 54 3.65 -22.52 -22.95
CA PRO A 54 3.63 -23.18 -21.64
C PRO A 54 4.66 -22.63 -20.64
N GLU A 55 5.84 -22.24 -21.10
CA GLU A 55 6.89 -21.68 -20.25
C GLU A 55 6.48 -20.31 -19.68
N ASN A 56 5.90 -19.44 -20.52
CA ASN A 56 5.41 -18.15 -20.08
C ASN A 56 4.22 -18.30 -19.12
N ASP A 57 3.30 -19.23 -19.39
CA ASP A 57 2.17 -19.51 -18.49
C ASP A 57 2.65 -19.94 -17.10
N ALA A 58 3.65 -20.81 -17.03
CA ALA A 58 4.25 -21.25 -15.78
C ALA A 58 4.95 -20.11 -15.02
N GLU A 59 5.63 -19.20 -15.73
CA GLU A 59 6.23 -18.00 -15.14
C GLU A 59 5.16 -17.06 -14.56
N HIS A 60 4.09 -16.81 -15.32
CA HIS A 60 2.96 -15.98 -14.87
C HIS A 60 2.28 -16.59 -13.64
N GLU A 61 2.05 -17.90 -13.61
CA GLU A 61 1.46 -18.58 -12.45
C GLU A 61 2.37 -18.45 -11.21
N ALA A 62 3.69 -18.62 -11.38
CA ALA A 62 4.66 -18.47 -10.31
C ALA A 62 4.73 -17.03 -9.79
N TRP A 63 4.65 -16.04 -10.69
CA TRP A 63 4.58 -14.63 -10.31
C TRP A 63 3.30 -14.31 -9.54
N TRP A 64 2.13 -14.75 -10.02
CA TRP A 64 0.85 -14.53 -9.33
C TRP A 64 0.87 -15.06 -7.90
N LYS A 65 1.43 -16.25 -7.68
CA LYS A 65 1.60 -16.82 -6.32
C LYS A 65 2.49 -15.96 -5.42
N LYS A 66 3.58 -15.38 -5.96
CA LYS A 66 4.47 -14.49 -5.21
C LYS A 66 3.78 -13.15 -4.91
N LEU A 67 3.10 -12.58 -5.90
CA LEU A 67 2.35 -11.34 -5.77
C LEU A 67 1.26 -11.49 -4.71
N GLU A 68 0.49 -12.58 -4.73
CA GLU A 68 -0.59 -12.80 -3.77
C GLU A 68 -0.07 -12.87 -2.33
N ARG A 69 1.00 -13.63 -2.09
CA ARG A 69 1.66 -13.68 -0.77
C ARG A 69 2.18 -12.32 -0.32
N TRP A 70 2.66 -11.51 -1.27
CA TRP A 70 3.09 -10.15 -0.99
C TRP A 70 1.89 -9.26 -0.64
N ARG A 71 0.75 -9.38 -1.31
CA ARG A 71 -0.47 -8.63 -0.98
C ARG A 71 -1.01 -9.01 0.40
N GLU A 72 -1.11 -10.29 0.71
CA GLU A 72 -1.58 -10.78 2.02
C GLU A 72 -0.78 -10.24 3.22
N ARG A 73 0.51 -9.97 3.01
CA ARG A 73 1.44 -9.47 4.04
C ARG A 73 1.57 -7.95 4.05
N HIS A 74 0.81 -7.23 3.22
CA HIS A 74 0.89 -5.79 3.13
C HIS A 74 0.56 -5.14 4.50
N PRO A 75 1.37 -4.21 5.03
CA PRO A 75 1.19 -3.71 6.40
C PRO A 75 -0.11 -2.94 6.65
N ALA A 76 -0.74 -2.43 5.58
CA ALA A 76 -2.07 -1.80 5.62
C ALA A 76 -3.22 -2.79 5.39
N GLY A 77 -2.94 -4.08 5.20
CA GLY A 77 -3.91 -5.08 4.76
C GLY A 77 -3.92 -5.27 3.25
N LYS A 78 -4.43 -6.43 2.82
CA LYS A 78 -4.42 -6.90 1.42
C LYS A 78 -5.08 -5.92 0.45
N ASP A 79 -6.22 -5.38 0.82
CA ASP A 79 -7.03 -4.50 -0.04
C ASP A 79 -6.35 -3.15 -0.32
N HIS A 80 -5.28 -2.84 0.41
CA HIS A 80 -4.52 -1.61 0.28
C HIS A 80 -3.15 -1.80 -0.39
N SER A 81 -2.89 -3.00 -0.92
CA SER A 81 -1.60 -3.34 -1.51
C SER A 81 -1.37 -2.75 -2.91
N ASP A 82 -2.44 -2.45 -3.66
CA ASP A 82 -2.34 -1.93 -5.03
C ASP A 82 -2.54 -0.40 -5.14
N HIS A 83 -2.50 0.33 -4.02
CA HIS A 83 -2.62 1.80 -4.04
C HIS A 83 -1.33 2.46 -4.57
N ASN A 84 -1.47 3.64 -5.20
CA ASN A 84 -0.38 4.33 -5.91
C ASN A 84 0.64 4.92 -4.93
N HIS A 85 0.17 5.56 -3.87
CA HIS A 85 1.00 6.17 -2.84
C HIS A 85 0.26 6.30 -1.51
N PHE A 86 0.96 6.83 -0.51
CA PHE A 86 0.42 7.05 0.83
C PHE A 86 0.69 8.47 1.28
N GLU A 87 -0.27 9.07 1.98
CA GLU A 87 -0.15 10.45 2.47
C GLU A 87 -0.49 10.53 3.96
N VAL A 88 0.06 11.54 4.64
CA VAL A 88 -0.31 11.88 6.02
C VAL A 88 -1.09 13.19 5.99
N ILE A 89 -2.35 13.15 6.39
CA ILE A 89 -3.19 14.35 6.53
C ILE A 89 -3.40 14.68 8.01
N GLY A 90 -3.35 15.98 8.34
CA GLY A 90 -3.65 16.48 9.68
C GLY A 90 -5.11 16.90 9.79
N LEU A 91 -5.86 16.30 10.70
CA LEU A 91 -7.25 16.64 10.97
C LEU A 91 -7.37 17.29 12.36
N PRO A 92 -8.01 18.49 12.47
CA PRO A 92 -8.33 19.07 13.76
C PRO A 92 -9.23 18.12 14.56
N TYR A 93 -8.86 17.85 15.82
CA TYR A 93 -9.67 17.05 16.74
C TYR A 93 -10.29 17.96 17.79
N THR A 94 -11.62 18.03 17.77
CA THR A 94 -12.44 18.66 18.81
C THR A 94 -13.26 17.53 19.46
N PRO A 95 -13.13 17.28 20.78
CA PRO A 95 -13.86 16.22 21.47
C PRO A 95 -15.37 16.37 21.41
#